data_AF-A0A024FWE2-F1
#
_entry.id   AF-A0A024FWE2-F1
#
_cell.length_a   1.000
_cell.length_b   1.000
_cell.length_c   1.000
_cell.angle_alpha   90.00
_cell.angle_beta   90.00
_cell.angle_gamma   90.00
#
_symmetry.space_group_name_H-M   'P 1'
#
loop_
_entity.id
_entity.type
_entity.pdbx_description
1 polymer ?
#
loop_
_entity_poly.entity_id
_entity_poly.type
_entity_poly.pdbx_seq_one_letter_code
_entity_poly.pdbx_strand_id
1 'polypeptide(L)'
;MADQVHNGSHIAINSLNHFWPSLLKIKVFMHEFITPIVNCANERIDRLFYTLPECELCRLATKMVKDKRNHIFPIYRRLQWIPALKMKKLATPLLWHFSKSESKSENLVAMIRN
;
A
#
# COMPACT_ATOMS: atom_id res chain seq x y z
N MET A 1 -0.31 -5.06 6.10
CA MET A 1 0.65 -4.06 5.58
C MET A 1 2.05 -4.54 5.93
N ALA A 2 2.91 -4.71 4.94
CA ALA A 2 4.30 -5.15 5.11
C ALA A 2 5.19 -4.37 4.14
N ASP A 3 6.51 -4.41 4.32
CA ASP A 3 7.43 -3.81 3.36
C ASP A 3 7.19 -4.44 1.98
N GLN A 4 7.15 -3.62 0.91
CA GLN A 4 6.95 -4.07 -0.48
C GLN A 4 8.14 -4.86 -1.05
N VAL A 5 9.08 -5.28 -0.21
CA VAL A 5 10.08 -6.27 -0.60
C VAL A 5 9.39 -7.59 -0.93
N HIS A 6 9.97 -8.35 -1.85
CA HIS A 6 9.40 -9.58 -2.39
C HIS A 6 8.88 -10.59 -1.33
N ASN A 7 9.39 -10.51 -0.10
CA ASN A 7 9.09 -11.49 0.95
C ASN A 7 8.12 -10.98 2.03
N GLY A 8 7.74 -9.69 2.03
CA GLY A 8 7.02 -9.08 3.15
C GLY A 8 5.63 -9.67 3.36
N SER A 9 4.82 -9.72 2.29
CA SER A 9 3.46 -10.28 2.32
C SER A 9 3.44 -11.81 2.29
N HIS A 10 4.44 -12.44 1.67
CA HIS A 10 4.54 -13.89 1.52
C HIS A 10 4.58 -14.62 2.87
N ILE A 11 5.26 -14.06 3.87
CA ILE A 11 5.33 -14.66 5.21
C ILE A 11 3.95 -14.71 5.86
N ALA A 12 3.18 -13.62 5.79
CA ALA A 12 1.85 -13.54 6.39
C ALA A 12 0.86 -14.50 5.73
N ILE A 13 0.87 -14.58 4.39
CA ILE A 13 0.00 -15.49 3.63
C ILE A 13 0.34 -16.95 3.95
N ASN A 14 1.63 -17.28 4.03
CA ASN A 14 2.07 -18.63 4.36
C ASN A 14 1.61 -19.06 5.77
N SER A 15 1.74 -18.18 6.77
CA SER A 15 1.24 -18.44 8.13
C SER A 15 -0.28 -18.65 8.16
N LEU A 16 -1.04 -17.81 7.46
CA LEU A 16 -2.50 -17.96 7.38
C LEU A 16 -2.91 -19.26 6.68
N ASN A 17 -2.23 -19.63 5.60
CA ASN A 17 -2.50 -20.88 4.90
C ASN A 17 -2.16 -22.12 5.73
N HIS A 18 -1.11 -22.06 6.55
CA HIS A 18 -0.68 -23.19 7.38
C HIS A 18 -1.60 -23.41 8.58
N PHE A 19 -1.93 -22.34 9.33
CA PHE A 19 -2.71 -22.47 10.57
C PHE A 19 -4.22 -22.35 10.35
N TRP A 20 -4.67 -21.57 9.36
CA TRP A 20 -6.09 -21.29 9.12
C TRP A 20 -6.44 -21.20 7.63
N PRO A 21 -6.24 -22.28 6.84
CA PRO A 21 -6.50 -22.27 5.40
C PRO A 21 -7.95 -21.94 5.04
N SER A 22 -8.90 -22.20 5.94
CA SER A 22 -10.31 -21.83 5.76
C SER A 22 -10.54 -20.33 5.67
N LEU A 23 -9.74 -19.51 6.35
CA LEU A 23 -9.89 -18.05 6.34
C LEU A 23 -9.60 -17.45 4.96
N LEU A 24 -8.67 -18.05 4.21
CA LEU A 24 -8.35 -17.62 2.83
C LEU A 24 -9.50 -17.89 1.83
N LYS A 25 -10.46 -18.76 2.17
CA LYS A 25 -11.63 -19.05 1.33
C LYS A 25 -12.73 -17.98 1.45
N ILE A 26 -12.69 -17.17 2.50
CA ILE A 26 -13.67 -16.10 2.72
C ILE A 26 -13.31 -14.95 1.79
N LYS A 27 -14.15 -14.71 0.77
CA LYS A 27 -14.05 -13.54 -0.09
C LYS A 27 -14.13 -12.30 0.81
N VAL A 28 -13.09 -11.46 0.80
CA VAL A 28 -12.96 -10.21 1.62
C VAL A 28 -12.32 -10.39 3.01
N PHE A 29 -11.79 -11.57 3.38
CA PHE A 29 -11.11 -11.73 4.68
C PHE A 29 -9.80 -10.94 4.80
N MET A 30 -8.99 -10.90 3.74
CA MET A 30 -7.66 -10.29 3.77
C MET A 30 -7.55 -9.15 2.76
N HIS A 31 -6.98 -8.03 3.20
CA HIS A 31 -6.65 -6.88 2.36
C HIS A 31 -5.16 -6.58 2.42
N GLU A 32 -4.58 -6.28 1.27
CA GLU A 32 -3.22 -5.79 1.17
C GLU A 32 -3.23 -4.26 1.03
N PHE A 33 -2.47 -3.59 1.90
CA PHE A 33 -2.21 -2.17 1.76
C PHE A 33 -0.81 -1.97 1.21
N ILE A 34 -0.76 -1.43 0.00
CA ILE A 34 0.45 -1.21 -0.78
C ILE A 34 0.91 0.24 -0.58
N THR A 35 2.16 0.44 -0.16
CA THR A 35 2.77 1.77 -0.04
C THR A 35 3.38 2.25 -1.36
N PRO A 36 3.60 3.56 -1.55
CA PRO A 36 4.35 4.04 -2.72
C PRO A 36 5.85 3.72 -2.57
N ILE A 37 6.50 3.34 -3.67
CA ILE A 37 7.94 3.05 -3.74
C ILE A 37 8.74 4.33 -3.99
N VAL A 38 8.21 5.26 -4.79
CA VAL A 38 8.88 6.52 -5.14
C VAL A 38 7.93 7.68 -4.97
N ASN A 39 8.42 8.78 -4.40
CA ASN A 39 7.74 10.06 -4.45
C ASN A 39 8.46 11.04 -5.36
N CYS A 40 7.85 11.37 -6.49
CA CYS A 40 8.30 12.47 -7.32
C CYS A 40 7.58 13.74 -6.91
N ALA A 41 8.21 14.48 -5.98
CA ALA A 41 7.81 15.83 -5.65
C ALA A 41 8.75 16.82 -6.34
N ASN A 42 8.19 17.69 -7.18
CA ASN A 42 8.81 18.92 -7.65
C ASN A 42 7.88 20.10 -7.31
N GLU A 43 8.31 21.33 -7.60
CA GLU A 43 7.54 22.55 -7.29
C GLU A 43 6.13 22.58 -7.91
N ARG A 44 5.85 21.77 -8.94
CA ARG A 44 4.59 21.77 -9.69
C ARG A 44 3.82 20.44 -9.63
N ILE A 45 4.44 19.36 -9.17
CA ILE A 45 3.96 17.99 -9.27
C ILE A 45 4.37 17.25 -8.00
N ASP A 46 3.40 16.78 -7.22
CA ASP A 46 3.60 15.81 -6.13
C ASP A 46 2.89 14.51 -6.55
N ARG A 47 3.67 13.56 -7.09
CA ARG A 47 3.14 12.27 -7.59
C ARG A 47 3.81 11.10 -6.90
N LEU A 48 2.98 10.16 -6.47
CA LEU A 48 3.40 8.91 -5.85
C LEU A 48 3.36 7.78 -6.88
N PHE A 49 4.40 6.95 -6.89
CA PHE A 49 4.50 5.77 -7.74
C PHE A 49 4.57 4.51 -6.90
N TYR A 50 3.80 3.50 -7.29
CA TYR A 50 3.67 2.24 -6.56
C TYR A 50 4.49 1.13 -7.19
N THR A 51 4.93 1.32 -8.43
CA THR A 51 5.84 0.41 -9.14
C THR A 51 7.01 1.16 -9.77
N LEU A 52 8.15 0.49 -9.91
CA LEU A 52 9.32 1.06 -10.60
C LEU A 52 9.04 1.37 -12.08
N PRO A 53 8.34 0.50 -12.86
CA PRO A 53 8.03 0.79 -14.25
C PRO A 53 7.17 2.04 -14.43
N GLU A 54 6.17 2.29 -13.57
CA GLU A 54 5.38 3.53 -13.61
C GLU A 54 6.25 4.78 -13.41
N CYS A 55 7.19 4.70 -12.47
CA CYS A 55 8.13 5.79 -12.20
C CYS A 55 9.02 6.05 -13.43
N GLU A 56 9.57 5.01 -14.06
CA GLU A 56 10.40 5.13 -15.25
C GLU A 56 9.62 5.68 -16.45
N LEU A 57 8.40 5.19 -16.68
CA LEU A 57 7.52 5.69 -17.74
C LEU A 57 7.21 7.18 -17.54
N CYS A 58 6.92 7.60 -16.31
CA CYS A 58 6.74 9.02 -16.03
C CYS A 58 8.02 9.80 -16.30
N ARG A 59 9.18 9.33 -15.83
CA ARG A 59 10.47 9.98 -16.04
C ARG A 59 10.76 10.21 -17.54
N LEU A 60 10.47 9.21 -18.37
CA LEU A 60 10.62 9.26 -19.83
C LEU A 60 9.60 10.23 -20.48
N ALA A 61 8.34 10.14 -20.08
CA ALA A 61 7.25 10.92 -20.68
C ALA A 61 7.39 12.43 -20.41
N THR A 62 7.78 12.82 -19.20
CA THR A 62 7.78 14.26 -18.85
C THR A 62 9.06 15.01 -19.27
N LYS A 63 10.05 14.38 -19.95
CA LYS A 63 11.43 14.93 -20.03
C LYS A 63 11.76 15.61 -18.70
N MET A 64 11.51 14.93 -17.56
CA MET A 64 11.75 15.55 -16.24
C MET A 64 13.24 15.83 -16.22
N VAL A 65 13.49 17.09 -16.53
CA VAL A 65 14.73 17.78 -16.74
C VAL A 65 15.62 17.32 -15.61
N LYS A 66 16.90 17.07 -15.90
CA LYS A 66 17.95 17.14 -14.88
C LYS A 66 17.66 18.40 -14.07
N ASP A 67 16.91 18.30 -12.97
CA ASP A 67 16.57 19.48 -12.20
C ASP A 67 17.93 20.05 -11.84
N LYS A 68 18.12 21.34 -12.07
CA LYS A 68 19.40 22.02 -11.83
C LYS A 68 19.87 21.82 -10.37
N ARG A 69 18.97 21.33 -9.50
CA ARG A 69 19.16 21.02 -8.09
C ARG A 69 19.43 19.55 -7.74
N ASN A 70 19.56 18.65 -8.72
CA ASN A 70 19.95 17.25 -8.47
C ASN A 70 19.09 16.54 -7.38
N HIS A 71 17.80 16.90 -7.27
CA HIS A 71 16.94 16.33 -6.23
C HIS A 71 16.73 14.84 -6.48
N ILE A 72 17.39 14.03 -5.66
CA ILE A 72 17.19 12.59 -5.59
C ILE A 72 15.75 12.39 -5.06
N PHE A 73 14.86 11.86 -5.90
CA PHE A 73 13.51 11.51 -5.45
C PHE A 73 13.60 10.50 -4.31
N PRO A 74 12.94 10.73 -3.16
CA PRO A 74 13.01 9.79 -2.05
C PRO A 74 12.38 8.46 -2.45
N ILE A 75 13.20 7.41 -2.39
CA ILE A 75 12.80 6.02 -2.62
C ILE A 75 12.44 5.40 -1.27
N TYR A 76 11.19 4.98 -1.09
CA TYR A 76 10.70 4.32 0.11
C TYR A 76 10.84 2.80 -0.04
N ARG A 77 12.04 2.28 0.24
CA ARG A 77 12.27 0.83 0.22
C ARG A 77 11.66 0.12 1.44
N ARG A 78 11.59 0.82 2.57
CA ARG A 78 11.02 0.32 3.82
C ARG A 78 9.95 1.27 4.33
N LEU A 79 8.92 0.73 4.97
CA LEU A 79 7.82 1.46 5.60
C LEU A 79 8.32 2.54 6.56
N GLN A 80 9.36 2.23 7.33
CA GLN A 80 9.98 3.15 8.29
C GLN A 80 10.52 4.46 7.67
N TRP A 81 10.73 4.50 6.35
CA TRP A 81 11.22 5.70 5.66
C TRP A 81 10.10 6.66 5.27
N ILE A 82 8.84 6.25 5.42
CA ILE A 82 7.68 7.09 5.13
C ILE A 82 7.35 7.90 6.39
N PRO A 83 7.33 9.24 6.32
CA PRO A 83 6.93 10.07 7.47
C PRO A 83 5.50 9.74 7.93
N ALA A 84 5.27 9.71 9.24
CA ALA A 84 3.98 9.34 9.83
C ALA A 84 2.81 10.18 9.31
N LEU A 85 3.02 11.49 9.09
CA LEU A 85 1.99 12.37 8.53
C LEU A 85 1.59 11.94 7.10
N LYS A 86 2.57 11.53 6.29
CA LYS A 86 2.31 11.03 4.93
C LYS A 86 1.60 9.70 4.97
N MET A 87 2.00 8.83 5.89
CA MET A 87 1.35 7.53 6.11
C MET A 87 -0.13 7.69 6.51
N LYS A 88 -0.44 8.64 7.40
CA LYS A 88 -1.83 8.97 7.77
C LYS A 88 -2.65 9.38 6.55
N LYS A 89 -2.12 10.28 5.70
CA LYS A 89 -2.79 10.69 4.46
C LYS A 89 -3.06 9.51 3.53
N LEU A 90 -2.08 8.62 3.36
CA LEU A 90 -2.20 7.42 2.52
C LEU A 90 -3.22 6.41 3.07
N ALA A 91 -3.31 6.28 4.38
CA ALA A 91 -4.23 5.35 5.04
C ALA A 91 -5.67 5.89 5.15
N THR A 92 -5.90 7.20 4.97
CA THR A 92 -7.22 7.82 5.18
C THR A 92 -8.32 7.22 4.29
N PRO A 93 -8.12 7.01 2.97
CA PRO A 93 -9.12 6.36 2.12
C PRO A 93 -9.41 4.92 2.54
N LEU A 94 -8.38 4.20 3.00
CA LEU A 94 -8.49 2.81 3.44
C LEU A 94 -9.33 2.70 4.72
N LEU A 95 -9.11 3.60 5.69
CA LEU A 95 -9.90 3.67 6.93
C LEU A 95 -11.39 3.89 6.63
N TRP A 96 -11.70 4.72 5.63
CA TRP A 96 -13.08 4.90 5.17
C TRP A 96 -13.69 3.61 4.60
N HIS A 97 -12.94 2.85 3.80
CA HIS A 97 -13.39 1.56 3.29
C HIS A 97 -13.63 0.53 4.41
N PHE A 98 -12.74 0.47 5.40
CA PHE A 98 -12.92 -0.44 6.54
C PHE A 98 -14.12 -0.08 7.40
N SER A 99 -14.33 1.21 7.69
CA SER A 99 -15.50 1.69 8.43
C SER A 99 -16.83 1.30 7.76
N LYS A 100 -16.90 1.30 6.42
CA LYS A 100 -18.08 0.80 5.69
C LYS A 100 -18.23 -0.72 5.75
N SER A 101 -17.13 -1.46 5.71
CA SER A 101 -17.14 -2.93 5.69
C SER A 101 -17.58 -3.54 7.03
N GLU A 102 -17.31 -2.86 8.14
CA GLU A 102 -17.60 -3.33 9.50
C GLU A 102 -19.11 -3.56 9.74
N SER A 103 -19.95 -2.67 9.18
CA SER A 103 -21.42 -2.83 9.20
C SER A 103 -21.93 -4.11 8.50
N LYS A 104 -21.15 -4.67 7.56
CA LYS A 104 -21.49 -5.91 6.86
C LYS A 104 -20.95 -7.15 7.57
N SER A 105 -19.81 -7.06 8.28
CA SER A 105 -19.22 -8.19 8.98
C SER A 105 -19.93 -8.54 10.29
N GLU A 106 -20.57 -7.58 10.96
CA GLU A 106 -21.37 -7.87 12.16
C GLU A 106 -22.48 -8.89 11.85
N ASN A 107 -23.10 -8.80 10.67
CA ASN A 107 -24.09 -9.77 10.20
C ASN A 107 -23.50 -11.17 9.93
N LEU A 108 -22.24 -11.26 9.49
CA LEU A 108 -21.58 -12.55 9.26
C LEU A 108 -21.12 -13.21 10.56
N VAL A 109 -20.61 -12.43 11.52
CA VAL A 109 -20.24 -12.92 12.86
C VAL A 109 -21.47 -13.38 13.64
N ALA A 110 -22.61 -12.70 13.48
CA ALA A 110 -23.89 -13.14 14.01
C ALA A 110 -24.37 -14.48 13.39
N MET A 111 -24.08 -14.72 12.11
CA MET A 111 -24.48 -15.95 11.41
C MET A 111 -23.61 -17.17 11.76
N ILE A 112 -22.37 -16.98 12.23
CA ILE A 112 -21.46 -18.06 12.66
C ILE A 112 -21.69 -18.45 14.14
N ARG A 113 -22.38 -17.61 14.91
CA ARG A 113 -22.67 -17.84 16.34
C ARG A 113 -23.98 -18.60 16.61
N ASN A 114 -24.77 -18.91 15.57
CA ASN A 114 -25.92 -19.82 15.62
C ASN A 114 -25.53 -21.20 15.06
#